data_AF-A0A1C6TXB3-F1
#
_entry.id   AF-A0A1C6TXB3-F1
#
_cell.length_a   1.000
_cell.length_b   1.000
_cell.length_c   1.000
_cell.angle_alpha   90.00
_cell.angle_beta   90.00
_cell.angle_gamma   90.00
#
_symmetry.space_group_name_H-M   'P 1'
#
loop_
_entity.id
_entity.type
_entity.pdbx_description
1 polymer ?
#
loop_
_entity_poly.entity_id
_entity_poly.type
_entity_poly.pdbx_seq_one_letter_code
_entity_poly.pdbx_strand_id
1 'polypeptide(L)'
;MTDAAPHRRLLDIRRIYVEPEAAALPRGRAVLDRFPDAERVEVESHSRIPELYGDETNVARWVRIKTEALVLGVKRSLTARPNGRSADFIAPSTANGCAMACAYCYVPRRKGYSNPVTVFANIDRITGYLGRHVGRQGVKAEPNQCDPTAWVYDIGENSDCSLDARISDNVRDLVTLFRDLPTAKATFATKHVNRDLLDWDPRGRTRVRFSLMPARDAKLLDIRTSPVAERMAAIDDFVAAGYEVHVNLSPVVVRDGWLDDWAELLDQLDDALGARAKAQLAAEVIFLTHNDRLHEVNLGWHPKAEELLWRPELQQPKRSQTGGWNVRYRTGRKGEYVAALTDLIAAKAPYCRVRYAF
;
A
#
# COMPACT_ATOMS: atom_id res chain seq x y z
N MET A 1 -19.46 -19.03 13.11
CA MET A 1 -19.66 -19.32 11.67
C MET A 1 -18.94 -18.24 10.90
N THR A 2 -17.76 -18.59 10.40
CA THR A 2 -16.72 -17.67 9.93
C THR A 2 -17.06 -17.02 8.60
N ASP A 3 -16.77 -15.73 8.54
CA ASP A 3 -16.95 -14.75 7.46
C ASP A 3 -16.18 -15.09 6.16
N ALA A 4 -16.45 -16.25 5.57
CA ALA A 4 -15.70 -16.77 4.42
C ALA A 4 -16.18 -16.21 3.06
N ALA A 5 -17.34 -15.53 3.02
CA ALA A 5 -18.00 -15.16 1.77
C ALA A 5 -17.38 -13.96 1.01
N PRO A 6 -16.90 -12.87 1.66
CA PRO A 6 -16.24 -11.78 0.94
C PRO A 6 -14.76 -12.06 0.63
N HIS A 7 -14.06 -12.86 1.46
CA HIS A 7 -12.63 -13.16 1.28
C HIS A 7 -12.33 -14.05 0.07
N ARG A 8 -13.22 -15.00 -0.25
CA ARG A 8 -13.13 -15.82 -1.48
C ARG A 8 -13.16 -15.00 -2.78
N ARG A 9 -13.57 -13.73 -2.73
CA ARG A 9 -13.64 -12.88 -3.92
C ARG A 9 -12.33 -12.19 -4.24
N LEU A 10 -11.43 -11.96 -3.28
CA LEU A 10 -10.22 -11.15 -3.50
C LEU A 10 -9.03 -11.96 -4.03
N LEU A 11 -8.82 -13.16 -3.47
CA LEU A 11 -7.77 -14.11 -3.83
C LEU A 11 -8.43 -15.41 -4.28
N ASP A 12 -8.18 -15.80 -5.52
CA ASP A 12 -8.62 -17.07 -6.11
C ASP A 12 -7.41 -17.71 -6.78
N ILE A 13 -6.37 -17.99 -5.97
CA ILE A 13 -5.07 -18.41 -6.47
C ILE A 13 -5.20 -19.78 -7.15
N ARG A 14 -5.02 -19.81 -8.47
CA ARG A 14 -5.10 -21.00 -9.32
C ARG A 14 -3.75 -21.41 -9.88
N ARG A 15 -2.81 -20.46 -9.96
CA ARG A 15 -1.47 -20.71 -10.47
C ARG A 15 -0.43 -20.01 -9.62
N ILE A 16 0.63 -20.72 -9.27
CA ILE A 16 1.78 -20.21 -8.55
C ILE A 16 3.02 -20.39 -9.41
N TYR A 17 3.67 -19.28 -9.77
CA TYR A 17 4.99 -19.31 -10.39
C TYR A 17 6.05 -19.37 -9.29
N VAL A 18 6.88 -20.40 -9.28
CA VAL A 18 7.69 -20.77 -8.12
C VAL A 18 9.16 -20.85 -8.49
N GLU A 19 10.00 -20.07 -7.82
CA GLU A 19 11.45 -20.33 -7.81
C GLU A 19 11.74 -21.57 -6.95
N PRO A 20 12.53 -22.56 -7.41
CA PRO A 20 12.84 -23.78 -6.65
C PRO A 20 13.41 -23.52 -5.25
N GLU A 21 14.31 -22.54 -5.13
CA GLU A 21 14.87 -22.15 -3.82
C GLU A 21 13.79 -21.64 -2.87
N ALA A 22 12.80 -20.89 -3.37
CA ALA A 22 11.73 -20.38 -2.56
C ALA A 22 10.83 -21.51 -2.03
N ALA A 23 10.51 -22.51 -2.88
CA ALA A 23 9.75 -23.69 -2.48
C ALA A 23 10.44 -24.53 -1.38
N ALA A 24 11.77 -24.51 -1.35
CA ALA A 24 12.54 -25.25 -0.35
C ALA A 24 12.50 -24.60 1.05
N LEU A 25 12.24 -23.29 1.13
CA LEU A 25 12.22 -22.53 2.39
C LEU A 25 10.94 -22.78 3.21
N PRO A 26 10.98 -22.70 4.56
CA PRO A 26 9.82 -22.94 5.42
C PRO A 26 8.59 -22.10 5.05
N ARG A 27 8.79 -20.79 4.83
CA ARG A 27 7.71 -19.89 4.41
C ARG A 27 7.16 -20.24 3.02
N GLY A 28 8.01 -20.71 2.11
CA GLY A 28 7.58 -21.13 0.78
C GLY A 28 6.68 -22.36 0.84
N ARG A 29 7.05 -23.37 1.64
CA ARG A 29 6.21 -24.54 1.90
C ARG A 29 4.86 -24.14 2.49
N ALA A 30 4.86 -23.29 3.52
CA ALA A 30 3.63 -22.80 4.14
C ALA A 30 2.70 -22.06 3.16
N VAL A 31 3.26 -21.28 2.21
CA VAL A 31 2.47 -20.63 1.16
C VAL A 31 1.89 -21.66 0.18
N LEU A 32 2.66 -22.65 -0.25
CA LEU A 32 2.20 -23.71 -1.14
C LEU A 32 1.11 -24.57 -0.50
N ASP A 33 1.24 -24.86 0.80
CA ASP A 33 0.26 -25.64 1.57
C ASP A 33 -1.06 -24.87 1.77
N ARG A 34 -1.03 -23.53 1.74
CA ARG A 34 -2.23 -22.67 1.82
C ARG A 34 -3.06 -22.71 0.53
N PHE A 35 -2.45 -23.06 -0.60
CA PHE A 35 -3.08 -23.13 -1.92
C PHE A 35 -2.76 -24.48 -2.59
N PRO A 36 -3.23 -25.60 -2.01
CA PRO A 36 -2.85 -26.94 -2.45
C PRO A 36 -3.34 -27.26 -3.87
N ASP A 37 -4.46 -26.67 -4.29
CA ASP A 37 -5.11 -26.90 -5.58
C ASP A 37 -4.52 -26.03 -6.72
N ALA A 38 -3.62 -25.10 -6.40
CA ALA A 38 -3.03 -24.23 -7.41
C ALA A 38 -1.98 -24.98 -8.24
N GLU A 39 -2.04 -24.81 -9.56
CA GLU A 39 -1.02 -25.28 -10.48
C GLU A 39 0.32 -24.62 -10.16
N ARG A 40 1.39 -25.41 -10.08
CA ARG A 40 2.74 -24.92 -9.78
C ARG A 40 3.56 -24.89 -11.07
N VAL A 41 4.02 -23.72 -11.45
CA VAL A 41 4.86 -23.50 -12.62
C VAL A 41 6.24 -23.08 -12.13
N GLU A 42 7.24 -23.94 -12.33
CA GLU A 42 8.61 -23.61 -11.96
C GLU A 42 9.15 -22.48 -12.85
N VAL A 43 9.80 -21.50 -12.25
CA VAL A 43 10.43 -20.37 -12.97
C VAL A 43 11.85 -20.14 -12.47
N GLU A 44 12.74 -19.76 -13.39
CA GLU A 44 14.13 -19.42 -13.05
C GLU A 44 14.22 -18.17 -12.17
N SER A 45 13.32 -17.20 -12.38
CA SER A 45 13.28 -15.99 -11.59
C SER A 45 11.87 -15.42 -11.43
N HIS A 46 11.55 -15.01 -10.20
CA HIS A 46 10.35 -14.23 -9.84
C HIS A 46 10.26 -12.90 -10.62
N SER A 47 11.37 -12.47 -11.24
CA SER A 47 11.45 -11.25 -12.02
C SER A 47 11.18 -11.45 -13.52
N ARG A 48 11.31 -12.68 -14.03
CA ARG A 48 11.24 -13.04 -15.45
C ARG A 48 10.21 -14.16 -15.65
N ILE A 49 8.96 -13.76 -15.86
CA ILE A 49 7.82 -14.67 -16.05
C ILE A 49 7.07 -14.18 -17.29
N PRO A 50 7.35 -14.73 -18.50
CA PRO A 50 6.76 -14.26 -19.75
C PRO A 50 5.22 -14.26 -19.75
N GLU A 51 4.60 -15.27 -19.11
CA GLU A 51 3.15 -15.36 -18.98
C GLU A 51 2.52 -14.20 -18.19
N LEU A 52 3.30 -13.53 -17.33
CA LEU A 52 2.86 -12.36 -16.56
C LEU A 52 3.35 -11.04 -17.17
N TYR A 53 4.56 -11.06 -17.75
CA TYR A 53 5.28 -9.88 -18.16
C TYR A 53 5.71 -10.01 -19.62
N GLY A 54 5.13 -9.19 -20.51
CA GLY A 54 5.56 -9.08 -21.91
C GLY A 54 4.50 -9.44 -22.95
N ASP A 55 3.34 -9.94 -22.54
CA ASP A 55 2.22 -10.22 -23.44
C ASP A 55 1.14 -9.13 -23.33
N GLU A 56 0.93 -8.35 -24.40
CA GLU A 56 -0.08 -7.29 -24.46
C GLU A 56 -1.52 -7.82 -24.28
N THR A 57 -1.78 -9.09 -24.59
CA THR A 57 -3.10 -9.71 -24.38
C THR A 57 -3.46 -9.79 -22.88
N ASN A 58 -2.46 -9.72 -21.99
CA ASN A 58 -2.68 -9.70 -20.55
C ASN A 58 -3.38 -8.43 -20.07
N VAL A 59 -3.39 -7.34 -20.85
CA VAL A 59 -4.08 -6.11 -20.48
C VAL A 59 -5.59 -6.37 -20.30
N ALA A 60 -6.22 -7.10 -21.21
CA ALA A 60 -7.64 -7.48 -21.07
C ALA A 60 -7.91 -8.39 -19.86
N ARG A 61 -6.87 -9.09 -19.38
CA ARG A 61 -6.92 -9.99 -18.22
C ARG A 61 -6.36 -9.35 -16.95
N TRP A 62 -6.11 -8.03 -16.93
CA TRP A 62 -5.39 -7.32 -15.87
C TRP A 62 -5.87 -7.68 -14.46
N VAL A 63 -7.19 -7.59 -14.25
CA VAL A 63 -7.80 -7.89 -12.95
C VAL A 63 -7.70 -9.38 -12.66
N ARG A 64 -7.99 -10.25 -13.62
CA ARG A 64 -8.00 -11.71 -13.45
C ARG A 64 -6.62 -12.26 -13.09
N ILE A 65 -5.55 -11.75 -13.71
CA ILE A 65 -4.18 -12.18 -13.40
C ILE A 65 -3.83 -11.86 -11.95
N LYS A 66 -4.20 -10.67 -11.46
CA LYS A 66 -3.94 -10.26 -10.08
C LYS A 66 -4.63 -11.14 -9.02
N THR A 67 -5.67 -11.87 -9.42
CA THR A 67 -6.49 -12.68 -8.51
C THR A 67 -6.14 -14.15 -8.58
N GLU A 68 -5.73 -14.62 -9.75
CA GLU A 68 -5.47 -16.04 -10.02
C GLU A 68 -4.00 -16.42 -9.95
N ALA A 69 -3.08 -15.48 -10.18
CA ALA A 69 -1.65 -15.71 -10.16
C ALA A 69 -1.02 -15.29 -8.84
N LEU A 70 -0.11 -16.12 -8.34
CA LEU A 70 0.82 -15.82 -7.26
C LEU A 70 2.24 -16.08 -7.76
N VAL A 71 3.22 -15.32 -7.29
CA VAL A 71 4.63 -15.61 -7.53
C VAL A 71 5.30 -15.90 -6.18
N LEU A 72 6.11 -16.95 -6.11
CA LEU A 72 6.88 -17.31 -4.94
C LEU A 72 8.37 -17.24 -5.27
N GLY A 73 9.09 -16.36 -4.59
CA GLY A 73 10.51 -16.10 -4.89
C GLY A 73 11.37 -15.84 -3.66
N VAL A 74 12.65 -15.57 -3.90
CA VAL A 74 13.64 -15.19 -2.87
C VAL A 74 14.10 -13.75 -3.08
N LYS A 75 13.97 -12.92 -2.04
CA LYS A 75 14.51 -11.56 -2.05
C LYS A 75 16.03 -11.60 -1.94
N ARG A 76 16.72 -11.38 -3.07
CA ARG A 76 18.20 -11.43 -3.14
C ARG A 76 18.89 -10.27 -2.42
N SER A 77 18.43 -9.03 -2.66
CA SER A 77 19.04 -7.82 -2.09
C SER A 77 18.24 -7.33 -0.89
N LEU A 78 18.91 -7.25 0.28
CA LEU A 78 18.34 -6.77 1.53
C LEU A 78 18.95 -5.43 1.91
N THR A 79 18.19 -4.37 1.70
CA THR A 79 18.63 -2.99 1.99
C THR A 79 17.47 -2.20 2.59
N ALA A 80 17.72 -1.51 3.70
CA ALA A 80 16.89 -0.41 4.18
C ALA A 80 17.32 0.88 3.48
N ARG A 81 16.41 1.51 2.72
CA ARG A 81 16.71 2.73 1.96
C ARG A 81 16.18 3.95 2.68
N PRO A 82 16.94 5.06 2.79
CA PRO A 82 16.40 6.31 3.31
C PRO A 82 15.14 6.75 2.54
N ASN A 83 14.14 7.24 3.28
CA ASN A 83 12.91 7.82 2.71
C ASN A 83 12.73 9.26 3.18
N GLY A 84 12.76 9.48 4.50
CA GLY A 84 12.72 10.81 5.12
C GLY A 84 11.39 11.55 4.99
N ARG A 85 10.30 10.88 4.60
CA ARG A 85 8.98 11.50 4.40
C ARG A 85 7.86 10.76 5.15
N SER A 86 7.48 9.59 4.64
CA SER A 86 6.46 8.72 5.27
C SER A 86 7.06 7.95 6.46
N ALA A 87 8.32 7.56 6.28
CA ALA A 87 9.12 6.79 7.20
C ALA A 87 10.57 7.28 7.12
N ASP A 88 11.40 6.91 8.10
CA ASP A 88 12.84 7.17 8.05
C ASP A 88 13.48 6.28 6.98
N PHE A 89 13.07 5.01 6.95
CA PHE A 89 13.57 4.01 6.02
C PHE A 89 12.44 3.28 5.31
N ILE A 90 12.71 2.79 4.10
CA ILE A 90 11.94 1.72 3.45
C ILE A 90 12.66 0.41 3.74
N ALA A 91 11.95 -0.54 4.35
CA ALA A 91 12.48 -1.87 4.66
C ALA A 91 12.68 -2.73 3.40
N PRO A 92 13.51 -3.79 3.46
CA PRO A 92 13.50 -4.82 2.43
C PRO A 92 12.09 -5.42 2.30
N SER A 93 11.54 -5.43 1.08
CA SER A 93 10.17 -5.88 0.85
C SER A 93 10.02 -7.39 1.13
N THR A 94 8.94 -7.76 1.80
CA THR A 94 8.50 -9.15 2.01
C THR A 94 7.50 -9.63 0.96
N ALA A 95 6.94 -8.69 0.19
CA ALA A 95 6.12 -8.94 -0.98
C ALA A 95 6.33 -7.84 -2.05
N ASN A 96 5.76 -8.07 -3.25
CA ASN A 96 5.68 -7.10 -4.34
C ASN A 96 4.39 -7.32 -5.11
N GLY A 97 3.75 -6.26 -5.62
CA GLY A 97 2.48 -6.41 -6.33
C GLY A 97 1.28 -6.46 -5.38
N CYS A 98 0.09 -6.64 -5.94
CA CYS A 98 -1.15 -6.58 -5.17
C CYS A 98 -2.29 -7.27 -5.95
N ALA A 99 -3.20 -7.95 -5.25
CA ALA A 99 -4.41 -8.54 -5.83
C ALA A 99 -5.54 -7.52 -6.07
N MET A 100 -5.40 -6.31 -5.52
CA MET A 100 -6.25 -5.18 -5.83
C MET A 100 -5.81 -4.51 -7.13
N ALA A 101 -6.68 -3.69 -7.73
CA ALA A 101 -6.47 -3.16 -9.07
C ALA A 101 -6.69 -1.65 -9.18
N CYS A 102 -6.23 -0.87 -8.19
CA CYS A 102 -6.32 0.60 -8.25
C CYS A 102 -5.76 1.12 -9.59
N ALA A 103 -6.55 1.90 -10.33
CA ALA A 103 -6.21 2.32 -11.69
C ALA A 103 -4.96 3.23 -11.72
N TYR A 104 -4.74 4.01 -10.68
CA TYR A 104 -3.60 4.92 -10.54
C TYR A 104 -2.34 4.25 -9.95
N CYS A 105 -2.37 2.95 -9.63
CA CYS A 105 -1.33 2.27 -8.86
C CYS A 105 0.05 2.41 -9.52
N TYR A 106 1.06 2.80 -8.73
CA TYR A 106 2.42 2.98 -9.26
C TYR A 106 3.26 1.69 -9.29
N VAL A 107 2.88 0.70 -8.49
CA VAL A 107 3.60 -0.57 -8.36
C VAL A 107 3.77 -1.32 -9.71
N PRO A 108 2.75 -1.46 -10.58
CA PRO A 108 2.91 -2.19 -11.84
C PRO A 108 3.75 -1.46 -12.89
N ARG A 109 3.99 -0.14 -12.76
CA ARG A 109 4.65 0.69 -13.79
C ARG A 109 6.02 0.15 -14.24
N ARG A 110 6.74 -0.53 -13.34
CA ARG A 110 8.06 -1.12 -13.65
C ARG A 110 7.98 -2.48 -14.36
N LYS A 111 6.88 -3.21 -14.14
CA LYS A 111 6.64 -4.52 -14.76
C LYS A 111 5.94 -4.40 -16.11
N GLY A 112 5.35 -3.23 -16.40
CA GLY A 112 4.68 -2.92 -17.67
C GLY A 112 3.27 -3.49 -17.79
N TYR A 113 2.92 -4.49 -16.98
CA TYR A 113 1.63 -5.19 -17.02
C TYR A 113 1.09 -5.44 -15.61
N SER A 114 0.00 -6.22 -15.52
CA SER A 114 -0.58 -6.65 -14.24
C SER A 114 0.51 -7.25 -13.36
N ASN A 115 0.65 -6.72 -12.14
CA ASN A 115 1.64 -7.20 -11.18
C ASN A 115 0.92 -7.96 -10.04
N PRO A 116 0.70 -9.29 -10.17
CA PRO A 116 0.15 -10.10 -9.10
C PRO A 116 1.10 -10.12 -7.90
N VAL A 117 0.63 -10.62 -6.76
CA VAL A 117 1.47 -10.69 -5.56
C VAL A 117 2.64 -11.65 -5.80
N THR A 118 3.85 -11.16 -5.56
CA THR A 118 5.05 -11.95 -5.32
C THR A 118 5.28 -12.01 -3.82
N VAL A 119 5.35 -13.20 -3.24
CA VAL A 119 5.76 -13.42 -1.84
C VAL A 119 7.22 -13.81 -1.81
N PHE A 120 7.99 -13.18 -0.93
CA PHE A 120 9.39 -13.56 -0.69
C PHE A 120 9.49 -14.54 0.48
N ALA A 121 10.00 -15.74 0.22
CA ALA A 121 10.03 -16.85 1.16
C ALA A 121 11.15 -16.79 2.21
N ASN A 122 12.10 -15.86 2.07
CA ASN A 122 13.28 -15.73 2.95
C ASN A 122 13.08 -14.72 4.09
N ILE A 123 11.93 -14.79 4.78
CA ILE A 123 11.54 -13.85 5.84
C ILE A 123 12.57 -13.78 6.98
N ASP A 124 13.17 -14.91 7.38
CA ASP A 124 14.19 -14.95 8.44
C ASP A 124 15.42 -14.10 8.10
N ARG A 125 15.79 -14.04 6.82
CA ARG A 125 16.90 -13.18 6.37
C ARG A 125 16.50 -11.70 6.45
N ILE A 126 15.25 -11.38 6.12
CA ILE A 126 14.70 -10.01 6.15
C ILE A 126 14.60 -9.51 7.60
N THR A 127 14.01 -10.29 8.50
CA THR A 127 13.86 -9.94 9.92
C THR A 127 15.23 -9.82 10.60
N GLY A 128 16.14 -10.77 10.34
CA GLY A 128 17.52 -10.70 10.84
C GLY A 128 18.28 -9.47 10.34
N TYR A 129 18.10 -9.08 9.07
CA TYR A 129 18.66 -7.83 8.54
C TYR A 129 18.09 -6.60 9.26
N LEU A 130 16.77 -6.52 9.41
CA LEU A 130 16.09 -5.38 10.03
C LEU A 130 16.50 -5.22 11.50
N GLY A 131 16.57 -6.30 12.28
CA GLY A 131 17.04 -6.26 13.66
C GLY A 131 18.44 -5.66 13.78
N ARG A 132 19.39 -6.11 12.94
CA ARG A 132 20.74 -5.53 12.90
C ARG A 132 20.76 -4.08 12.42
N HIS A 133 19.91 -3.73 11.45
CA HIS A 133 19.83 -2.36 10.95
C HIS A 133 19.32 -1.41 12.03
N VAL A 134 18.22 -1.77 12.72
CA VAL A 134 17.69 -1.01 13.86
C VAL A 134 18.72 -0.88 14.98
N GLY A 135 19.42 -1.96 15.32
CA GLY A 135 20.49 -1.92 16.32
C GLY A 135 21.60 -0.92 15.99
N ARG A 136 21.97 -0.79 14.70
CA ARG A 136 22.95 0.23 14.24
C ARG A 136 22.43 1.66 14.28
N GLN A 137 21.11 1.88 14.17
CA GLN A 137 20.53 3.22 14.30
C GLN A 137 20.50 3.69 15.75
N GLY A 138 20.43 2.77 16.72
CA GLY A 138 20.36 3.10 18.14
C GLY A 138 19.09 3.87 18.52
N VAL A 139 19.20 4.71 19.54
CA VAL A 139 18.13 5.63 19.97
C VAL A 139 18.04 6.78 18.98
N LYS A 140 16.83 7.17 18.61
CA LYS A 140 16.60 8.33 17.74
C LYS A 140 16.91 9.62 18.52
N ALA A 141 17.92 10.35 18.08
CA ALA A 141 18.39 11.55 18.76
C ALA A 141 17.44 12.75 18.57
N GLU A 142 16.95 12.96 17.35
CA GLU A 142 16.14 14.13 16.99
C GLU A 142 14.76 13.72 16.46
N PRO A 143 13.69 14.41 16.90
CA PRO A 143 12.38 14.22 16.32
C PRO A 143 12.37 14.65 14.85
N ASN A 144 11.54 13.99 14.05
CA ASN A 144 11.28 14.44 12.67
C ASN A 144 9.83 14.15 12.28
N GLN A 145 9.46 14.48 11.05
CA GLN A 145 8.09 14.30 10.56
C GLN A 145 7.60 12.85 10.56
N CYS A 146 8.51 11.87 10.56
CA CYS A 146 8.16 10.44 10.55
C CYS A 146 7.65 10.01 11.92
N ASP A 147 8.40 10.33 12.99
CA ASP A 147 8.03 10.05 14.37
C ASP A 147 8.96 10.83 15.32
N PRO A 148 8.44 11.32 16.47
CA PRO A 148 9.25 12.08 17.43
C PRO A 148 10.31 11.25 18.16
N THR A 149 10.14 9.93 18.26
CA THR A 149 10.91 9.09 19.21
C THR A 149 11.46 7.79 18.62
N ALA A 150 10.88 7.29 17.53
CA ALA A 150 11.24 6.01 16.94
C ALA A 150 11.72 6.14 15.50
N TRP A 151 12.64 5.25 15.09
CA TRP A 151 12.98 5.05 13.70
C TRP A 151 11.86 4.30 12.99
N VAL A 152 11.23 4.94 12.01
CA VAL A 152 10.08 4.37 11.29
C VAL A 152 10.54 3.65 10.02
N TYR A 153 10.03 2.44 9.81
CA TYR A 153 10.32 1.61 8.63
C TYR A 153 9.05 1.34 7.84
N ASP A 154 8.99 1.84 6.60
CA ASP A 154 7.91 1.48 5.67
C ASP A 154 8.13 0.05 5.16
N ILE A 155 7.21 -0.84 5.53
CA ILE A 155 7.26 -2.26 5.15
C ILE A 155 6.33 -2.59 3.97
N GLY A 156 5.56 -1.60 3.48
CA GLY A 156 4.50 -1.78 2.47
C GLY A 156 4.72 -1.00 1.19
N GLU A 157 5.92 -0.48 0.91
CA GLU A 157 6.15 0.37 -0.29
C GLU A 157 5.71 -0.30 -1.59
N ASN A 158 5.96 -1.60 -1.76
CA ASN A 158 5.72 -2.28 -3.04
C ASN A 158 4.55 -3.27 -3.03
N SER A 159 3.74 -3.29 -1.97
CA SER A 159 2.60 -4.20 -1.80
C SER A 159 1.56 -3.61 -0.85
N ASP A 160 0.55 -4.38 -0.44
CA ASP A 160 -0.40 -3.98 0.61
C ASP A 160 -0.30 -4.99 1.75
N CYS A 161 0.28 -4.60 2.89
CA CYS A 161 0.57 -5.55 3.96
C CYS A 161 -0.69 -6.21 4.56
N SER A 162 -1.82 -5.50 4.62
CA SER A 162 -3.07 -6.12 5.11
C SER A 162 -3.56 -7.20 4.16
N LEU A 163 -3.39 -7.02 2.85
CA LEU A 163 -3.66 -8.05 1.86
C LEU A 163 -2.64 -9.18 1.93
N ASP A 164 -1.35 -8.85 2.00
CA ASP A 164 -0.24 -9.83 2.00
C ASP A 164 -0.37 -10.80 3.19
N ALA A 165 -0.88 -10.31 4.33
CA ALA A 165 -1.20 -11.11 5.52
C ALA A 165 -2.23 -12.23 5.26
N ARG A 166 -3.07 -12.11 4.21
CA ARG A 166 -3.99 -13.18 3.80
C ARG A 166 -3.28 -14.31 3.06
N ILE A 167 -2.09 -14.06 2.53
CA ILE A 167 -1.32 -14.98 1.69
C ILE A 167 -0.23 -15.66 2.53
N SER A 168 0.43 -14.92 3.43
CA SER A 168 1.55 -15.43 4.22
C SER A 168 1.69 -14.69 5.55
N ASP A 169 2.30 -15.32 6.55
CA ASP A 169 2.50 -14.66 7.86
C ASP A 169 3.70 -13.71 7.90
N ASN A 170 4.33 -13.40 6.76
CA ASN A 170 5.47 -12.48 6.69
C ASN A 170 5.21 -11.14 7.37
N VAL A 171 3.98 -10.61 7.25
CA VAL A 171 3.60 -9.35 7.89
C VAL A 171 3.47 -9.52 9.41
N ARG A 172 2.95 -10.66 9.87
CA ARG A 172 2.88 -10.99 11.31
C ARG A 172 4.28 -11.13 11.91
N ASP A 173 5.21 -11.73 11.18
CA ASP A 173 6.62 -11.82 11.61
C ASP A 173 7.25 -10.44 11.78
N LEU A 174 6.95 -9.50 10.87
CA LEU A 174 7.41 -8.11 10.99
C LEU A 174 6.75 -7.38 12.16
N VAL A 175 5.43 -7.50 12.34
CA VAL A 175 4.73 -6.88 13.48
C VAL A 175 5.31 -7.41 14.80
N THR A 176 5.57 -8.72 14.89
CA THR A 176 6.20 -9.36 16.05
C THR A 176 7.62 -8.84 16.28
N LEU A 177 8.43 -8.73 15.22
CA LEU A 177 9.78 -8.15 15.31
C LEU A 177 9.74 -6.72 15.85
N PHE A 178 8.91 -5.84 15.25
CA PHE A 178 8.89 -4.43 15.63
C PHE A 178 8.29 -4.19 17.02
N ARG A 179 7.34 -5.03 17.46
CA ARG A 179 6.84 -5.05 18.85
C ARG A 179 7.98 -5.07 19.86
N ASP A 180 9.03 -5.84 19.58
CA ASP A 180 10.15 -6.09 20.50
C ASP A 180 11.35 -5.15 20.27
N LEU A 181 11.22 -4.16 19.37
CA LEU A 181 12.25 -3.16 19.05
C LEU A 181 11.90 -1.78 19.63
N PRO A 182 12.41 -1.40 20.82
CA PRO A 182 11.96 -0.20 21.54
C PRO A 182 12.35 1.13 20.86
N THR A 183 13.30 1.12 19.92
CA THR A 183 13.74 2.32 19.20
C THR A 183 13.16 2.44 17.79
N ALA A 184 12.29 1.52 17.37
CA ALA A 184 11.76 1.49 16.01
C ALA A 184 10.25 1.23 15.96
N LYS A 185 9.65 1.52 14.80
CA LYS A 185 8.27 1.19 14.45
C LYS A 185 8.17 0.72 13.00
N ALA A 186 7.31 -0.24 12.73
CA ALA A 186 6.86 -0.53 11.36
C ALA A 186 5.77 0.47 10.95
N THR A 187 5.67 0.77 9.65
CA THR A 187 4.51 1.46 9.08
C THR A 187 4.13 0.86 7.73
N PHE A 188 2.85 0.80 7.43
CA PHE A 188 2.36 0.48 6.08
C PHE A 188 1.04 1.21 5.81
N ALA A 189 0.76 1.46 4.53
CA ALA A 189 -0.54 1.94 4.09
C ALA A 189 -1.36 0.78 3.54
N THR A 190 -2.68 0.84 3.71
CA THR A 190 -3.57 -0.20 3.21
C THR A 190 -4.88 0.34 2.66
N LYS A 191 -5.44 -0.40 1.71
CA LYS A 191 -6.82 -0.26 1.21
C LYS A 191 -7.69 -1.48 1.48
N HIS A 192 -7.17 -2.45 2.23
CA HIS A 192 -7.86 -3.67 2.60
C HIS A 192 -8.02 -3.75 4.12
N VAL A 193 -9.26 -3.78 4.59
CA VAL A 193 -9.54 -4.02 6.01
C VAL A 193 -9.38 -5.51 6.28
N ASN A 194 -8.32 -5.85 7.03
CA ASN A 194 -8.05 -7.21 7.46
C ASN A 194 -8.20 -7.30 8.98
N ARG A 195 -9.35 -7.81 9.44
CA ARG A 195 -9.66 -7.96 10.86
C ARG A 195 -8.80 -9.01 11.57
N ASP A 196 -8.10 -9.89 10.85
CA ASP A 196 -7.15 -10.84 11.44
C ASP A 196 -5.94 -10.14 12.07
N LEU A 197 -5.71 -8.85 11.79
CA LEU A 197 -4.61 -8.10 12.41
C LEU A 197 -4.92 -7.71 13.86
N LEU A 198 -6.19 -7.72 14.27
CA LEU A 198 -6.63 -7.18 15.56
C LEU A 198 -6.13 -8.00 16.77
N ASP A 199 -5.67 -9.23 16.56
CA ASP A 199 -5.17 -10.13 17.60
C ASP A 199 -3.62 -10.22 17.67
N TRP A 200 -2.89 -9.31 17.00
CA TRP A 200 -1.42 -9.42 16.86
C TRP A 200 -0.58 -8.68 17.92
N ASP A 201 -1.20 -7.94 18.84
CA ASP A 201 -0.52 -7.18 19.91
C ASP A 201 0.73 -6.37 19.44
N PRO A 202 0.56 -5.35 18.58
CA PRO A 202 1.66 -4.52 18.06
C PRO A 202 2.31 -3.59 19.11
N ARG A 203 1.71 -3.40 20.30
CA ARG A 203 2.20 -2.54 21.40
C ARG A 203 2.62 -1.12 20.99
N GLY A 204 1.87 -0.49 20.08
CA GLY A 204 2.19 0.84 19.55
C GLY A 204 3.45 0.88 18.67
N ARG A 205 3.99 -0.27 18.28
CA ARG A 205 5.19 -0.41 17.43
C ARG A 205 4.91 -0.69 15.97
N THR A 206 3.63 -0.72 15.60
CA THR A 206 3.20 -0.76 14.20
C THR A 206 2.18 0.32 13.94
N ARG A 207 2.44 1.10 12.90
CA ARG A 207 1.54 2.15 12.39
C ARG A 207 0.81 1.65 11.15
N VAL A 208 -0.53 1.67 11.17
CA VAL A 208 -1.37 1.40 10.00
C VAL A 208 -1.89 2.72 9.45
N ARG A 209 -1.77 2.91 8.13
CA ARG A 209 -2.31 4.08 7.42
C ARG A 209 -3.44 3.65 6.50
N PHE A 210 -4.69 3.88 6.89
CA PHE A 210 -5.82 3.61 6.00
C PHE A 210 -5.83 4.64 4.88
N SER A 211 -5.74 4.18 3.64
CA SER A 211 -5.82 5.10 2.51
C SER A 211 -7.26 5.45 2.23
N LEU A 212 -7.57 6.75 2.18
CA LEU A 212 -8.91 7.27 1.96
C LEU A 212 -8.92 8.19 0.74
N MET A 213 -10.06 8.24 0.08
CA MET A 213 -10.40 9.18 -0.99
C MET A 213 -11.92 9.30 -1.04
N PRO A 214 -12.48 10.35 -1.67
CA PRO A 214 -13.92 10.48 -1.75
C PRO A 214 -14.58 9.25 -2.40
N ALA A 215 -15.74 8.84 -1.90
CA ALA A 215 -16.40 7.60 -2.32
C ALA A 215 -16.70 7.57 -3.82
N ARG A 216 -17.04 8.73 -4.40
CA ARG A 216 -17.24 8.92 -5.85
C ARG A 216 -15.99 8.55 -6.66
N ASP A 217 -14.82 9.00 -6.22
CA ASP A 217 -13.55 8.67 -6.87
C ASP A 217 -13.18 7.21 -6.64
N ALA A 218 -13.35 6.72 -5.40
CA ALA A 218 -13.05 5.34 -5.03
C ALA A 218 -13.81 4.33 -5.89
N LYS A 219 -15.09 4.59 -6.19
CA LYS A 219 -15.92 3.73 -7.03
C LYS A 219 -15.31 3.46 -8.41
N LEU A 220 -14.59 4.44 -8.97
CA LEU A 220 -13.95 4.35 -10.28
C LEU A 220 -12.48 3.92 -10.18
N LEU A 221 -11.78 4.36 -9.14
CA LEU A 221 -10.32 4.29 -9.08
C LEU A 221 -9.79 3.20 -8.14
N ASP A 222 -10.56 2.77 -7.13
CA ASP A 222 -10.16 1.85 -6.06
C ASP A 222 -10.71 0.43 -6.28
N ILE A 223 -10.35 -0.16 -7.42
CA ILE A 223 -10.89 -1.46 -7.85
C ILE A 223 -10.45 -2.60 -6.93
N ARG A 224 -11.44 -3.37 -6.44
CA ARG A 224 -11.29 -4.55 -5.56
C ARG A 224 -10.65 -4.25 -4.20
N THR A 225 -10.92 -3.08 -3.66
CA THR A 225 -10.48 -2.66 -2.33
C THR A 225 -11.64 -2.77 -1.33
N SER A 226 -11.38 -2.65 -0.02
CA SER A 226 -12.46 -2.42 0.95
C SER A 226 -13.11 -1.06 0.66
N PRO A 227 -14.45 -0.92 0.75
CA PRO A 227 -15.12 0.38 0.65
C PRO A 227 -14.54 1.42 1.61
N VAL A 228 -14.53 2.70 1.22
CA VAL A 228 -13.95 3.78 2.04
C VAL A 228 -14.60 3.88 3.41
N ALA A 229 -15.93 3.75 3.50
CA ALA A 229 -16.65 3.73 4.76
C ALA A 229 -16.21 2.57 5.69
N GLU A 230 -15.95 1.38 5.12
CA GLU A 230 -15.44 0.23 5.89
C GLU A 230 -14.03 0.51 6.43
N ARG A 231 -13.17 1.18 5.65
CA ARG A 231 -11.84 1.57 6.11
C ARG A 231 -11.89 2.55 7.27
N MET A 232 -12.81 3.53 7.23
CA MET A 232 -13.01 4.49 8.31
C MET A 232 -13.55 3.80 9.57
N ALA A 233 -14.56 2.96 9.42
CA ALA A 233 -15.16 2.21 10.53
C ALA A 233 -14.19 1.24 11.23
N ALA A 234 -13.11 0.81 10.55
CA ALA A 234 -12.10 -0.06 11.13
C ALA A 234 -11.07 0.68 12.01
N ILE A 235 -10.98 2.01 11.95
CA ILE A 235 -9.89 2.76 12.59
C ILE A 235 -9.88 2.55 14.12
N ASP A 236 -11.02 2.70 14.78
CA ASP A 236 -11.11 2.56 16.23
C ASP A 236 -10.79 1.13 16.71
N ASP A 237 -11.17 0.11 15.93
CA ASP A 237 -10.85 -1.29 16.23
C ASP A 237 -9.33 -1.51 16.24
N PHE A 238 -8.62 -0.95 15.24
CA PHE A 238 -7.16 -1.05 15.16
C PHE A 238 -6.47 -0.25 16.27
N VAL A 239 -6.99 0.93 16.63
CA VAL A 239 -6.51 1.70 17.78
C VAL A 239 -6.70 0.91 19.08
N ALA A 240 -7.85 0.24 19.26
CA ALA A 240 -8.13 -0.60 20.41
C ALA A 240 -7.20 -1.81 20.48
N ALA A 241 -6.85 -2.41 19.34
CA ALA A 241 -5.88 -3.50 19.23
C ALA A 241 -4.42 -3.07 19.50
N GLY A 242 -4.16 -1.77 19.71
CA GLY A 242 -2.84 -1.25 20.06
C GLY A 242 -1.99 -0.80 18.87
N TYR A 243 -2.56 -0.72 17.67
CA TYR A 243 -1.88 -0.07 16.55
C TYR A 243 -1.86 1.45 16.74
N GLU A 244 -0.81 2.07 16.21
CA GLU A 244 -0.87 3.48 15.88
C GLU A 244 -1.64 3.62 14.55
N VAL A 245 -2.67 4.46 14.48
CA VAL A 245 -3.51 4.56 13.28
C VAL A 245 -3.53 5.98 12.73
N HIS A 246 -3.13 6.09 11.47
CA HIS A 246 -3.12 7.31 10.68
C HIS A 246 -3.96 7.12 9.41
N VAL A 247 -4.14 8.19 8.63
CA VAL A 247 -4.78 8.13 7.31
C VAL A 247 -3.82 8.58 6.21
N ASN A 248 -4.02 8.02 5.02
CA ASN A 248 -3.32 8.43 3.80
C ASN A 248 -4.37 8.93 2.79
N LEU A 249 -4.50 10.25 2.68
CA LEU A 249 -5.43 10.93 1.79
C LEU A 249 -4.83 10.94 0.38
N SER A 250 -5.02 9.83 -0.35
CA SER A 250 -4.25 9.57 -1.56
C SER A 250 -4.86 8.53 -2.54
N PRO A 251 -4.80 8.82 -3.86
CA PRO A 251 -4.40 10.11 -4.44
C PRO A 251 -5.51 11.15 -4.29
N VAL A 252 -5.12 12.41 -4.10
CA VAL A 252 -6.02 13.55 -4.31
C VAL A 252 -6.14 13.78 -5.82
N VAL A 253 -7.37 13.65 -6.34
CA VAL A 253 -7.72 13.85 -7.75
C VAL A 253 -8.53 15.13 -7.89
N VAL A 254 -7.96 16.11 -8.59
CA VAL A 254 -8.59 17.40 -8.87
C VAL A 254 -9.46 17.29 -10.11
N ARG A 255 -10.75 17.56 -9.93
CA ARG A 255 -11.81 17.65 -10.94
C ARG A 255 -12.90 18.57 -10.41
N ASP A 256 -13.91 18.90 -11.20
CA ASP A 256 -15.02 19.72 -10.70
C ASP A 256 -15.70 19.08 -9.48
N GLY A 257 -16.00 19.90 -8.48
CA GLY A 257 -16.58 19.48 -7.19
C GLY A 257 -15.64 18.68 -6.28
N TRP A 258 -14.36 18.52 -6.60
CA TRP A 258 -13.45 17.68 -5.80
C TRP A 258 -13.39 18.13 -4.33
N LEU A 259 -13.33 19.43 -4.05
CA LEU A 259 -13.17 19.94 -2.69
C LEU A 259 -14.40 19.67 -1.82
N ASP A 260 -15.60 19.73 -2.41
CA ASP A 260 -16.87 19.39 -1.72
C ASP A 260 -16.91 17.89 -1.38
N ASP A 261 -16.48 17.04 -2.31
CA ASP A 261 -16.40 15.59 -2.07
C ASP A 261 -15.36 15.24 -0.98
N TRP A 262 -14.27 16.02 -0.87
CA TRP A 262 -13.32 15.91 0.25
C TRP A 262 -13.91 16.43 1.56
N ALA A 263 -14.71 17.49 1.52
CA ALA A 263 -15.41 18.02 2.68
C ALA A 263 -16.37 16.99 3.28
N GLU A 264 -17.15 16.31 2.42
CA GLU A 264 -18.03 15.20 2.80
C GLU A 264 -17.24 14.03 3.42
N LEU A 265 -16.11 13.64 2.81
CA LEU A 265 -15.26 12.58 3.37
C LEU A 265 -14.73 12.93 4.77
N LEU A 266 -14.35 14.19 5.00
CA LEU A 266 -13.85 14.64 6.30
C LEU A 266 -14.95 14.67 7.36
N ASP A 267 -16.18 15.05 6.99
CA ASP A 267 -17.33 14.97 7.89
C ASP A 267 -17.62 13.50 8.27
N GLN A 268 -17.63 12.59 7.29
CA GLN A 268 -17.78 11.15 7.55
C GLN A 268 -16.66 10.58 8.43
N LEU A 269 -15.42 11.04 8.23
CA LEU A 269 -14.29 10.65 9.07
C LEU A 269 -14.48 11.17 10.50
N ASP A 270 -14.97 12.40 10.67
CA ASP A 270 -15.24 12.94 12.00
C ASP A 270 -16.30 12.15 12.75
N ASP A 271 -17.41 11.81 12.07
CA ASP A 271 -18.50 11.02 12.63
C ASP A 271 -18.07 9.60 13.00
N ALA A 272 -17.16 9.00 12.22
CA ALA A 272 -16.75 7.61 12.40
C ALA A 272 -15.72 7.40 13.53
N LEU A 273 -15.01 8.44 13.98
CA LEU A 273 -13.87 8.29 14.88
C LEU A 273 -14.18 8.61 16.34
N GLY A 274 -13.81 7.69 17.23
CA GLY A 274 -13.80 7.90 18.67
C GLY A 274 -12.64 8.79 19.14
N ALA A 275 -12.74 9.24 20.40
CA ALA A 275 -11.78 10.18 20.99
C ALA A 275 -10.32 9.68 20.96
N ARG A 276 -10.11 8.36 21.15
CA ARG A 276 -8.77 7.75 21.13
C ARG A 276 -8.12 7.78 19.75
N ALA A 277 -8.89 7.58 18.68
CA ALA A 277 -8.37 7.72 17.32
C ALA A 277 -8.10 9.18 16.99
N LYS A 278 -9.06 10.09 17.28
CA LYS A 278 -8.89 11.54 17.05
C LYS A 278 -7.64 12.10 17.74
N ALA A 279 -7.31 11.63 18.95
CA ALA A 279 -6.13 12.07 19.71
C ALA A 279 -4.77 11.75 19.09
N GLN A 280 -4.68 10.72 18.24
CA GLN A 280 -3.43 10.31 17.59
C GLN A 280 -3.44 10.51 16.06
N LEU A 281 -4.57 10.92 15.49
CA LEU A 281 -4.76 10.90 14.04
C LEU A 281 -3.79 11.86 13.34
N ALA A 282 -3.12 11.34 12.33
CA ALA A 282 -2.32 12.15 11.43
C ALA A 282 -2.55 11.73 9.98
N ALA A 283 -2.42 12.68 9.06
CA ALA A 283 -2.64 12.47 7.64
C ALA A 283 -1.35 12.65 6.83
N GLU A 284 -1.22 11.83 5.79
CA GLU A 284 -0.38 12.10 4.62
C GLU A 284 -1.30 12.53 3.49
N VAL A 285 -0.99 13.62 2.80
CA VAL A 285 -1.78 14.12 1.66
C VAL A 285 -0.93 14.04 0.40
N ILE A 286 -1.40 13.29 -0.60
CA ILE A 286 -0.60 13.01 -1.79
C ILE A 286 -1.46 13.23 -3.03
N PHE A 287 -1.15 14.27 -3.79
CA PHE A 287 -1.84 14.55 -5.05
C PHE A 287 -1.40 13.58 -6.15
N LEU A 288 -2.33 13.31 -7.08
CA LEU A 288 -2.11 12.40 -8.19
C LEU A 288 -0.82 12.73 -8.95
N THR A 289 -0.02 11.68 -9.17
CA THR A 289 1.04 11.65 -10.18
C THR A 289 0.84 10.40 -11.01
N HIS A 290 0.48 10.58 -12.28
CA HIS A 290 0.21 9.48 -13.20
C HIS A 290 1.39 9.23 -14.13
N ASN A 291 1.45 8.06 -14.77
CA ASN A 291 2.55 7.65 -15.64
C ASN A 291 2.05 7.46 -17.08
N ASP A 292 2.84 7.89 -18.05
CA ASP A 292 2.52 7.82 -19.48
C ASP A 292 2.24 6.39 -19.97
N ARG A 293 3.14 5.45 -19.69
CA ARG A 293 2.97 4.04 -20.09
C ARG A 293 1.81 3.38 -19.37
N LEU A 294 1.59 3.73 -18.10
CA LEU A 294 0.43 3.22 -17.37
C LEU A 294 -0.89 3.75 -17.95
N HIS A 295 -0.93 5.01 -18.41
CA HIS A 295 -2.07 5.54 -19.13
C HIS A 295 -2.39 4.71 -20.36
N GLU A 296 -1.39 4.43 -21.21
CA GLU A 296 -1.54 3.58 -22.41
C GLU A 296 -2.11 2.20 -22.06
N VAL A 297 -1.56 1.55 -21.03
CA VAL A 297 -2.05 0.26 -20.56
C VAL A 297 -3.48 0.36 -20.02
N ASN A 298 -3.80 1.39 -19.25
CA ASN A 298 -5.12 1.60 -18.66
C ASN A 298 -6.21 1.83 -19.70
N LEU A 299 -5.90 2.40 -20.86
CA LEU A 299 -6.86 2.50 -21.97
C LEU A 299 -7.36 1.12 -22.43
N GLY A 300 -6.56 0.07 -22.29
CA GLY A 300 -6.93 -1.29 -22.70
C GLY A 300 -7.78 -2.07 -21.69
N TRP A 301 -7.84 -1.69 -20.42
CA TRP A 301 -8.59 -2.44 -19.39
C TRP A 301 -9.53 -1.59 -18.53
N HIS A 302 -9.26 -0.30 -18.37
CA HIS A 302 -10.08 0.63 -17.59
C HIS A 302 -10.09 2.07 -18.16
N PRO A 303 -10.47 2.28 -19.43
CA PRO A 303 -10.37 3.59 -20.09
C PRO A 303 -11.13 4.71 -19.38
N LYS A 304 -12.28 4.40 -18.75
CA LYS A 304 -13.06 5.38 -17.97
C LYS A 304 -12.28 6.02 -16.82
N ALA A 305 -11.31 5.31 -16.22
CA ALA A 305 -10.51 5.88 -15.14
C ALA A 305 -9.56 6.96 -15.67
N GLU A 306 -9.10 6.83 -16.92
CA GLU A 306 -8.18 7.79 -17.54
C GLU A 306 -8.83 9.15 -17.78
N GLU A 307 -10.16 9.23 -17.85
CA GLU A 307 -10.90 10.50 -17.88
C GLU A 307 -10.69 11.35 -16.61
N LEU A 308 -10.23 10.75 -15.50
CA LEU A 308 -9.83 11.44 -14.28
C LEU A 308 -8.32 11.50 -14.10
N LEU A 309 -7.61 10.44 -14.50
CA LEU A 309 -6.18 10.30 -14.22
C LEU A 309 -5.29 11.06 -15.20
N TRP A 310 -5.73 11.21 -16.46
CA TRP A 310 -4.98 11.83 -17.54
C TRP A 310 -5.68 13.12 -18.00
N ARG A 311 -5.21 14.25 -17.46
CA ARG A 311 -5.79 15.59 -17.66
C ARG A 311 -4.73 16.59 -18.12
N PRO A 312 -4.31 16.55 -19.40
CA PRO A 312 -3.19 17.36 -19.91
C PRO A 312 -3.37 18.88 -19.70
N GLU A 313 -4.60 19.36 -19.62
CA GLU A 313 -4.93 20.75 -19.33
C GLU A 313 -4.60 21.15 -17.88
N LEU A 314 -4.75 20.23 -16.92
CA LEU A 314 -4.42 20.45 -15.50
C LEU A 314 -2.99 20.02 -15.14
N GLN A 315 -2.36 19.23 -16.01
CA GLN A 315 -1.12 18.53 -15.72
C GLN A 315 0.06 19.03 -16.57
N GLN A 316 1.28 18.70 -16.13
CA GLN A 316 2.52 18.92 -16.85
C GLN A 316 3.44 17.68 -16.76
N PRO A 317 4.34 17.49 -17.74
CA PRO A 317 5.35 16.45 -17.68
C PRO A 317 6.29 16.59 -16.46
N LYS A 318 6.72 15.45 -15.93
CA LYS A 318 7.71 15.31 -14.86
C LYS A 318 8.55 14.07 -15.11
N ARG A 319 9.87 14.22 -15.21
CA ARG A 319 10.77 13.07 -15.23
C ARG A 319 10.91 12.47 -13.82
N SER A 320 10.70 11.17 -13.69
CA SER A 320 10.87 10.45 -12.43
C SER A 320 12.36 10.26 -12.10
N GLN A 321 12.67 10.03 -10.82
CA GLN A 321 14.04 9.69 -10.39
C GLN A 321 14.56 8.41 -11.04
N THR A 322 13.65 7.52 -11.47
CA THR A 322 13.97 6.28 -12.18
C THR A 322 13.89 6.42 -13.70
N GLY A 323 13.84 7.64 -14.24
CA GLY A 323 13.99 7.93 -15.66
C GLY A 323 12.71 7.93 -16.51
N GLY A 324 11.61 7.31 -16.06
CA GLY A 324 10.32 7.31 -16.76
C GLY A 324 9.57 8.65 -16.69
N TRP A 325 8.66 8.88 -17.64
CA TRP A 325 7.84 10.09 -17.70
C TRP A 325 6.56 9.95 -16.88
N ASN A 326 6.26 10.99 -16.12
CA ASN A 326 5.02 11.10 -15.37
C ASN A 326 4.32 12.40 -15.76
N VAL A 327 3.06 12.49 -15.40
CA VAL A 327 2.31 13.74 -15.34
C VAL A 327 1.98 14.06 -13.89
N ARG A 328 2.08 15.33 -13.53
CA ARG A 328 1.65 15.88 -12.24
C ARG A 328 0.84 17.15 -12.48
N TYR A 329 0.06 17.60 -11.51
CA TYR A 329 -0.56 18.92 -11.59
C TYR A 329 0.49 20.02 -11.85
N ARG A 330 0.09 21.02 -12.64
CA ARG A 330 0.93 22.16 -13.02
C ARG A 330 1.47 22.87 -11.78
N THR A 331 2.75 23.25 -11.82
CA THR A 331 3.37 24.10 -10.78
C THR A 331 2.59 25.41 -10.65
N GLY A 332 2.47 25.96 -9.44
CA GLY A 332 1.55 27.07 -9.15
C GLY A 332 0.18 26.54 -8.73
N ARG A 333 -0.61 26.03 -9.69
CA ARG A 333 -1.96 25.47 -9.43
C ARG A 333 -1.93 24.36 -8.39
N LYS A 334 -0.91 23.49 -8.43
CA LYS A 334 -0.74 22.45 -7.42
C LYS A 334 -0.63 23.01 -6.00
N GLY A 335 0.06 24.14 -5.82
CA GLY A 335 0.19 24.79 -4.51
C GLY A 335 -1.15 25.29 -4.00
N GLU A 336 -1.97 25.87 -4.87
CA GLU A 336 -3.34 26.30 -4.56
C GLU A 336 -4.21 25.11 -4.13
N TYR A 337 -4.14 23.98 -4.84
CA TYR A 337 -4.90 22.78 -4.47
C TYR A 337 -4.45 22.18 -3.14
N VAL A 338 -3.14 22.15 -2.89
CA VAL A 338 -2.59 21.69 -1.61
C VAL A 338 -3.11 22.59 -0.48
N ALA A 339 -2.99 23.91 -0.62
CA ALA A 339 -3.48 24.88 0.36
C ALA A 339 -4.97 24.70 0.63
N ALA A 340 -5.80 24.63 -0.43
CA ALA A 340 -7.24 24.45 -0.30
C ALA A 340 -7.62 23.20 0.50
N LEU A 341 -6.97 22.06 0.23
CA LEU A 341 -7.27 20.83 0.97
C LEU A 341 -6.72 20.89 2.41
N THR A 342 -5.54 21.46 2.65
CA THR A 342 -5.01 21.57 4.02
C THR A 342 -5.81 22.54 4.87
N ASP A 343 -6.30 23.64 4.30
CA ASP A 343 -7.19 24.59 4.97
C ASP A 343 -8.53 23.94 5.30
N LEU A 344 -9.07 23.14 4.38
CA LEU A 344 -10.28 22.37 4.62
C LEU A 344 -10.09 21.33 5.74
N ILE A 345 -8.97 20.61 5.77
CA ILE A 345 -8.64 19.68 6.86
C ILE A 345 -8.54 20.43 8.19
N ALA A 346 -7.88 21.58 8.23
CA ALA A 346 -7.77 22.39 9.44
C ALA A 346 -9.14 22.87 9.94
N ALA A 347 -10.07 23.19 9.04
CA ALA A 347 -11.42 23.63 9.38
C ALA A 347 -12.33 22.49 9.87
N LYS A 348 -12.31 21.33 9.19
CA LYS A 348 -13.25 20.22 9.46
C LYS A 348 -12.71 19.16 10.41
N ALA A 349 -11.41 18.92 10.40
CA ALA A 349 -10.75 17.91 11.23
C ALA A 349 -9.51 18.52 11.91
N PRO A 350 -9.66 19.53 12.78
CA PRO A 350 -8.54 20.25 13.41
C PRO A 350 -7.64 19.36 14.28
N TYR A 351 -8.14 18.21 14.74
CA TYR A 351 -7.37 17.19 15.46
C TYR A 351 -6.44 16.36 14.54
N CYS A 352 -6.70 16.35 13.24
CA CYS A 352 -5.92 15.57 12.27
C CYS A 352 -4.65 16.32 11.87
N ARG A 353 -3.52 15.94 12.46
CA ARG A 353 -2.21 16.53 12.11
C ARG A 353 -1.78 16.14 10.70
N VAL A 354 -1.66 17.09 9.78
CA VAL A 354 -1.05 16.84 8.47
C VAL A 354 0.47 16.71 8.62
N ARG A 355 1.03 15.51 8.39
CA ARG A 355 2.48 15.28 8.44
C ARG A 355 3.20 15.89 7.24
N TYR A 356 2.60 15.76 6.06
CA TYR A 356 3.02 16.44 4.85
C TYR A 356 1.88 16.44 3.82
N ALA A 357 1.93 17.39 2.88
CA ALA A 357 1.07 17.48 1.72
C ALA A 357 1.91 17.86 0.50
N PHE A 358 1.72 17.23 -0.68
CA PHE A 358 2.57 17.58 -1.83
C PHE A 358 2.04 17.41 -3.23
#